data_AF-A0AAJ4RAQ2-F1
#
_entry.id   AF-A0AAJ4RAQ2-F1
#
_cell.length_a   1.000
_cell.length_b   1.000
_cell.length_c   1.000
_cell.angle_alpha   90.00
_cell.angle_beta   90.00
_cell.angle_gamma   90.00
#
_symmetry.space_group_name_H-M   'P 1'
#
loop_
_entity.id
_entity.type
_entity.pdbx_description
1 polymer ?
#
loop_
_entity_poly.entity_id
_entity_poly.type
_entity_poly.pdbx_seq_one_letter_code
_entity_poly.pdbx_strand_id
1 'polypeptide(L)' 'MSTSETQARTTEGLTPSAKFVHYVLVNDGDHTQSELAEATGLSPRTIRDAVGALVERDIATEEVCLRDARRRVYSADV' A
#
# COMPACT_ATOMS: atom_id res chain seq x y z
N MET A 1 -9.73 15.31 -16.97
CA MET A 1 -10.52 14.96 -15.78
C MET A 1 -9.55 14.34 -14.79
N SER A 2 -9.49 14.93 -13.59
CA SER A 2 -8.32 14.91 -12.71
C SER A 2 -8.16 13.59 -11.96
N THR A 3 -7.02 12.92 -12.15
CA THR A 3 -6.60 11.71 -11.40
C THR A 3 -6.69 11.93 -9.88
N SER A 4 -6.49 13.16 -9.41
CA SER A 4 -6.58 13.55 -8.00
C SER A 4 -7.98 13.42 -7.37
N GLU A 5 -9.07 13.63 -8.13
CA GLU A 5 -10.44 13.48 -7.59
C GLU A 5 -10.84 12.00 -7.44
N THR A 6 -10.34 11.14 -8.34
CA THR A 6 -10.59 9.70 -8.27
C THR A 6 -9.86 9.09 -7.09
N GLN A 7 -8.58 9.45 -6.89
CA GLN A 7 -7.77 8.97 -5.76
C GLN A 7 -8.33 9.40 -4.40
N ALA A 8 -8.86 10.62 -4.30
CA ALA A 8 -9.53 11.09 -3.09
C ALA A 8 -10.73 10.22 -2.74
N ARG A 9 -11.55 9.85 -3.74
CA ARG A 9 -12.74 9.01 -3.58
C ARG A 9 -12.37 7.56 -3.23
N THR A 10 -11.34 7.01 -3.87
CA THR A 10 -10.85 5.65 -3.62
C THR A 10 -10.33 5.47 -2.19
N THR A 11 -9.76 6.51 -1.59
CA THR A 11 -9.17 6.44 -0.23
C THR A 11 -10.09 6.93 0.89
N GLU A 12 -11.35 7.29 0.60
CA GLU A 12 -12.30 7.73 1.63
C GLU A 12 -12.53 6.63 2.68
N GLY A 13 -12.54 6.99 3.96
CA GLY A 13 -12.69 6.02 5.06
C GLY A 13 -11.44 5.19 5.40
N LEU A 14 -10.33 5.31 4.65
CA LEU A 14 -9.06 4.71 5.08
C LEU A 14 -8.47 5.46 6.28
N THR A 15 -7.74 4.73 7.12
CA THR A 15 -6.94 5.31 8.20
C THR A 15 -5.82 6.20 7.63
N PRO A 16 -5.30 7.18 8.41
CA PRO A 16 -4.19 8.01 7.95
C PRO A 16 -2.95 7.21 7.53
N SER A 17 -2.65 6.13 8.25
CA SER A 17 -1.53 5.23 7.91
C SER A 17 -1.77 4.50 6.60
N ALA A 18 -2.98 4.00 6.32
CA ALA A 18 -3.29 3.35 5.05
C ALA A 18 -3.20 4.32 3.86
N LYS A 19 -3.67 5.55 4.01
CA LYS A 19 -3.52 6.60 2.99
C LYS A 19 -2.05 6.90 2.71
N PHE A 20 -1.22 6.96 3.76
CA PHE A 20 0.20 7.22 3.60
C PHE A 20 0.93 6.04 2.93
N VAL A 21 0.63 4.79 3.30
CA VAL A 21 1.18 3.60 2.65
C VAL A 21 0.81 3.55 1.17
N HIS A 22 -0.46 3.83 0.83
CA HIS A 22 -0.90 3.93 -0.56
C HIS A 22 -0.13 5.02 -1.32
N TYR A 23 0.05 6.20 -0.71
CA TYR A 23 0.86 7.27 -1.31
C TYR A 23 2.29 6.78 -1.61
N VAL A 24 2.93 6.07 -0.69
CA VAL A 24 4.28 5.51 -0.92
C VAL A 24 4.26 4.52 -2.10
N LEU A 25 3.31 3.59 -2.14
CA LEU A 25 3.20 2.62 -3.25
C LEU A 25 3.01 3.30 -4.61
N VAL A 26 2.24 4.37 -4.68
CA VAL A 26 2.01 5.12 -5.93
C VAL A 26 3.27 5.88 -6.38
N ASN A 27 4.08 6.41 -5.45
CA ASN A 27 5.22 7.27 -5.80
C ASN A 27 6.53 6.48 -5.95
N ASP A 28 6.76 5.50 -5.07
CA ASP A 28 8.01 4.77 -4.97
C ASP A 28 7.91 3.39 -5.62
N GLY A 29 6.70 2.96 -5.98
CA GLY A 29 6.39 1.72 -6.66
C GLY A 29 6.22 0.54 -5.72
N ASP A 30 6.49 -0.65 -6.26
CA ASP A 30 6.22 -1.92 -5.60
C ASP A 30 7.12 -2.15 -4.39
N HIS A 31 6.51 -2.47 -3.24
CA HIS A 31 7.26 -2.72 -2.01
C HIS A 31 6.74 -3.92 -1.23
N THR A 32 7.66 -4.60 -0.56
CA THR A 32 7.31 -5.56 0.49
C THR A 32 6.94 -4.85 1.80
N GLN A 33 6.29 -5.56 2.74
CA GLN A 33 5.96 -4.99 4.05
C GLN A 33 7.17 -4.44 4.82
N SER A 34 8.34 -5.08 4.69
CA SER A 34 9.57 -4.62 5.34
C SER A 34 10.08 -3.31 4.72
N GLU A 35 10.09 -3.21 3.39
CA GLU A 35 10.51 -1.99 2.70
C GLU A 35 9.54 -0.83 2.98
N LEU A 36 8.23 -1.10 3.04
CA LEU A 36 7.24 -0.11 3.46
C LEU A 36 7.46 0.38 4.90
N ALA A 37 7.83 -0.53 5.82
CA ALA A 37 8.13 -0.15 7.20
C ALA A 37 9.37 0.77 7.27
N GLU A 38 10.40 0.48 6.47
CA GLU A 38 11.59 1.32 6.37
C GLU A 38 11.28 2.69 5.74
N ALA A 39 10.54 2.72 4.63
CA ALA A 39 10.21 3.95 3.91
C ALA A 39 9.29 4.89 4.70
N THR A 40 8.34 4.32 5.45
CA THR A 40 7.33 5.11 6.20
C THR A 40 7.73 5.40 7.64
N GLY A 41 8.66 4.63 8.22
CA GLY A 41 8.97 4.65 9.66
C GLY A 41 7.86 4.08 10.55
N LEU A 42 6.80 3.49 9.98
CA LEU A 42 5.71 2.89 10.72
C LEU A 42 6.08 1.51 11.27
N SER A 43 5.39 1.09 12.32
CA SER A 43 5.60 -0.26 12.86
C SER A 43 5.19 -1.32 11.82
N PRO A 44 5.85 -2.50 11.79
CA PRO A 44 5.43 -3.61 10.92
C PRO A 44 3.98 -4.04 11.10
N ARG A 45 3.43 -3.88 12.32
CA ARG A 45 2.01 -4.12 12.59
C ARG A 45 1.12 -3.13 11.84
N THR A 46 1.45 -1.84 11.91
CA THR A 46 0.72 -0.78 11.21
C THR A 46 0.80 -0.95 9.70
N ILE A 47 1.96 -1.36 9.16
CA ILE A 47 2.08 -1.68 7.74
C ILE A 47 1.18 -2.83 7.35
N ARG A 48 1.18 -3.92 8.12
CA ARG A 48 0.29 -5.07 7.86
C ARG A 48 -1.17 -4.65 7.83
N ASP A 49 -1.60 -3.89 8.83
CA ASP A 49 -3.00 -3.42 8.92
C ASP A 49 -3.34 -2.47 7.76
N ALA A 50 -2.39 -1.61 7.36
CA ALA A 50 -2.55 -0.68 6.24
C ALA A 50 -2.67 -1.40 4.89
N VAL A 51 -1.72 -2.27 4.54
CA VAL A 51 -1.77 -3.00 3.26
C VAL A 51 -2.96 -3.96 3.21
N GLY A 52 -3.34 -4.56 4.34
CA GLY A 52 -4.55 -5.37 4.43
C GLY A 52 -5.80 -4.57 4.08
N ALA A 53 -5.96 -3.37 4.66
CA ALA A 53 -7.09 -2.49 4.35
C ALA A 53 -7.11 -2.01 2.88
N LEU A 54 -5.94 -1.85 2.25
CA LEU A 54 -5.85 -1.48 0.83
C LEU A 54 -6.26 -2.64 -0.08
N VAL A 55 -5.78 -3.85 0.21
CA VAL A 55 -6.12 -5.07 -0.54
C VAL A 55 -7.60 -5.43 -0.39
N GLU A 56 -8.16 -5.34 0.82
CA GLU A 56 -9.58 -5.60 1.09
C GLU A 56 -10.53 -4.68 0.31
N ARG A 57 -10.02 -3.53 -0.17
CA ARG A 57 -10.77 -2.52 -0.90
C ARG A 57 -10.40 -2.45 -2.39
N ASP A 58 -9.60 -3.39 -2.88
CA ASP A 58 -9.11 -3.44 -4.26
C ASP A 58 -8.39 -2.13 -4.68
N ILE A 59 -7.62 -1.54 -3.74
CA ILE A 59 -6.80 -0.33 -3.97
C ILE A 59 -5.32 -0.73 -4.16
N ALA A 60 -4.95 -1.91 -3.69
CA ALA A 60 -3.64 -2.49 -3.89
C ALA A 60 -3.75 -3.99 -4.14
N THR A 61 -2.83 -4.52 -4.92
CA THR A 61 -2.65 -5.96 -5.14
C THR A 61 -1.49 -6.50 -4.33
N GLU A 62 -1.48 -7.81 -4.11
CA GLU A 62 -0.45 -8.49 -3.34
C GLU A 62 0.03 -9.77 -4.01
N GLU A 63 1.24 -9.73 -4.55
CA GLU A 63 1.85 -10.83 -5.29
C GLU A 63 2.99 -11.49 -4.50
N VAL A 64 3.39 -12.69 -4.93
CA VAL A 64 4.53 -13.40 -4.35
C VAL A 64 5.82 -12.70 -4.79
N CYS A 65 6.72 -12.43 -3.84
CA CYS A 65 8.02 -11.86 -4.17
C CYS A 65 8.87 -12.88 -4.94
N LEU A 66 9.30 -12.53 -6.15
CA LEU A 66 10.14 -13.41 -6.99
C LEU A 66 11.48 -13.78 -6.34
N ARG A 67 11.99 -12.93 -5.43
CA ARG A 67 13.26 -13.15 -4.72
C ARG A 67 13.12 -14.07 -3.51
N ASP A 68 11.95 -14.08 -2.86
CA ASP A 68 11.64 -14.94 -1.72
C ASP A 68 10.14 -15.18 -1.68
N ALA A 69 9.71 -16.40 -2.02
CA ALA A 69 8.29 -16.75 -2.13
C ALA A 69 7.50 -16.67 -0.81
N ARG A 70 8.19 -16.53 0.33
CA ARG A 70 7.55 -16.32 1.65
C ARG A 70 7.17 -14.85 1.87
N ARG A 71 7.73 -13.94 1.08
CA ARG A 71 7.45 -12.50 1.12
C ARG A 71 6.41 -12.16 0.07
N ARG A 72 5.70 -11.07 0.34
CA ARG A 72 4.71 -10.49 -0.56
C ARG A 72 5.16 -9.11 -0.98
N VAL A 73 4.91 -8.79 -2.25
CA VAL A 73 5.09 -7.48 -2.84
C VAL A 73 3.72 -6.86 -3.02
N TYR A 74 3.59 -5.61 -2.65
CA TYR A 74 2.36 -4.84 -2.76
C TYR A 74 2.54 -3.78 -3.85
N SER A 75 1.51 -3.62 -4.67
CA SER A 75 1.47 -2.66 -5.78
C SER A 75 0.18 -1.87 -5.69
N ALA A 76 0.22 -0.56 -5.93
CA ALA A 76 -0.99 0.25 -5.98
C ALA A 76 -1.74 0.01 -7.30
N ASP A 77 -3.05 -0.15 -7.24
CA ASP A 77 -3.90 -0.17 -8.43
C ASP A 77 -4.16 1.28 -8.87
N VAL A 78 -3.47 1.72 -9.92
CA VAL A 78 -3.51 3.08 -10.49
C VAL A 78 -4.44 3.21 -11.68
#